data_AF-A0A660VBR5-F1
#
_entry.id   AF-A0A660VBR5-F1
#
_cell.length_a   1.000
_cell.length_b   1.000
_cell.length_c   1.000
_cell.angle_alpha   90.00
_cell.angle_beta   90.00
_cell.angle_gamma   90.00
#
_symmetry.space_group_name_H-M   'P 1'
#
loop_
_entity.id
_entity.type
_entity.pdbx_description
1 polymer ?
#
loop_
_entity_poly.entity_id
_entity_poly.type
_entity_poly.pdbx_seq_one_letter_code
_entity_poly.pdbx_strand_id
1 'polypeptide(L)'
;MTVKIDASASSIQEKLLWAVDGLSIEIPSWGFLNTGTRFKVWQQPGTPRTVEEKIDDAGTVRRYNGIARTVALHIPWDKTDDYTGLLEYMNSKDLGVGGINVNTFQDADYMLGSMCNADPEVREKALEAIKECCRIADELYAPAVKVWLGDGTNYPGQD
;
A
#
# COMPACT_ATOMS: atom_id res chain seq x y z
N MET A 1 -9.19 -22.12 6.76
CA MET A 1 -9.55 -23.47 6.27
C MET A 1 -8.37 -24.37 6.54
N THR A 2 -8.56 -25.43 7.33
CA THR A 2 -7.52 -26.43 7.62
C THR A 2 -7.34 -27.32 6.39
N VAL A 3 -6.15 -27.33 5.80
CA VAL A 3 -5.81 -28.24 4.71
C VAL A 3 -5.92 -29.68 5.24
N LYS A 4 -6.85 -30.46 4.70
CA LYS A 4 -6.90 -31.91 4.96
C LYS A 4 -5.81 -32.56 4.12
N ILE A 5 -4.79 -33.08 4.79
CA ILE A 5 -3.66 -33.77 4.17
C ILE A 5 -4.15 -35.12 3.62
N ASP A 6 -3.84 -35.37 2.34
CA ASP A 6 -4.02 -36.66 1.68
C ASP A 6 -2.95 -37.64 2.17
N ALA A 7 -3.38 -38.82 2.63
CA ALA A 7 -2.50 -39.89 3.08
C ALA A 7 -1.56 -40.46 2.00
N SER A 8 -1.72 -40.04 0.72
CA SER A 8 -0.82 -40.39 -0.38
C SER A 8 0.35 -39.42 -0.60
N ALA A 9 0.39 -38.28 0.11
CA ALA A 9 1.40 -37.24 -0.09
C ALA A 9 2.79 -37.67 0.39
N SER A 10 3.82 -37.41 -0.42
CA SER A 10 5.20 -37.60 0.05
C SER A 10 5.55 -36.62 1.15
N SER A 11 6.44 -37.00 2.07
CA SER A 11 6.87 -36.14 3.18
C SER A 11 7.49 -34.80 2.74
N ILE A 12 7.92 -34.67 1.48
CA ILE A 12 8.41 -33.40 0.91
C ILE A 12 7.22 -32.51 0.50
N GLN A 13 6.20 -33.08 -0.16
CA GLN A 13 5.02 -32.33 -0.58
C GLN A 13 4.24 -31.78 0.61
N GLU A 14 4.10 -32.56 1.69
CA GLU A 14 3.48 -32.10 2.94
C GLU A 14 4.24 -30.93 3.58
N LYS A 15 5.59 -31.01 3.62
CA LYS A 15 6.43 -29.93 4.13
C LYS A 15 6.31 -28.66 3.29
N LEU A 16 6.24 -28.78 1.97
CA LEU A 16 6.07 -27.65 1.08
C LEU A 16 4.71 -26.98 1.27
N LEU A 17 3.63 -27.77 1.32
CA LEU A 17 2.28 -27.25 1.55
C LEU A 17 2.18 -26.57 2.92
N TRP A 18 2.72 -27.18 3.97
CA TRP A 18 2.80 -26.56 5.30
C TRP A 18 3.57 -25.23 5.27
N ALA A 19 4.70 -25.19 4.55
CA ALA A 19 5.53 -23.99 4.49
C ALA A 19 4.83 -22.81 3.77
N VAL A 20 3.91 -23.07 2.84
CA VAL A 20 3.25 -22.02 2.04
C VAL A 20 1.79 -21.73 2.43
N ASP A 21 1.12 -22.58 3.20
CA ASP A 21 -0.30 -22.42 3.58
C ASP A 21 -0.58 -21.08 4.31
N GLY A 22 0.37 -20.69 5.17
CA GLY A 22 0.33 -19.43 5.91
C GLY A 22 0.90 -18.22 5.15
N LEU A 23 1.46 -18.41 3.95
CA LEU A 23 2.11 -17.31 3.23
C LEU A 23 1.06 -16.27 2.83
N SER A 24 1.30 -15.03 3.27
CA SER A 24 0.50 -13.87 2.94
C SER A 24 1.43 -12.74 2.52
N ILE A 25 1.18 -12.18 1.34
CA ILE A 25 1.95 -11.07 0.79
C ILE A 25 1.00 -9.90 0.59
N GLU A 26 1.33 -8.76 1.18
CA GLU A 26 0.62 -7.51 0.98
C GLU A 26 0.87 -6.98 -0.44
N ILE A 27 -0.18 -6.48 -1.10
CA ILE A 27 -0.08 -5.91 -2.44
C ILE A 27 -0.21 -4.37 -2.36
N PRO A 28 0.63 -3.60 -3.06
CA PRO A 28 0.51 -2.15 -3.10
C PRO A 28 -0.61 -1.70 -4.04
N SER A 29 -1.52 -0.83 -3.57
CA SER A 29 -2.57 -0.22 -4.39
C SER A 29 -2.02 0.52 -5.63
N TRP A 30 -0.88 1.19 -5.49
CA TRP A 30 -0.23 1.95 -6.57
C TRP A 30 0.39 1.05 -7.64
N GLY A 31 0.49 -0.26 -7.41
CA GLY A 31 0.96 -1.24 -8.39
C GLY A 31 -0.01 -1.43 -9.57
N PHE A 32 -1.27 -1.05 -9.41
CA PHE A 32 -2.30 -1.17 -10.46
C PHE A 32 -2.40 0.04 -11.38
N LEU A 33 -1.73 1.15 -11.02
CA LEU A 33 -1.69 2.34 -11.86
C LEU A 33 -0.80 2.14 -13.09
N ASN A 34 -0.93 3.04 -14.07
CA ASN A 34 -0.07 3.02 -15.24
C ASN A 34 1.41 3.10 -14.83
N THR A 35 2.16 2.07 -15.21
CA THR A 35 3.58 2.01 -14.94
C THR A 35 4.36 2.94 -15.85
N GLY A 36 5.45 3.50 -15.32
CA GLY A 36 6.30 4.38 -16.08
C GLY A 36 7.60 4.67 -15.37
N THR A 37 8.42 5.46 -16.03
CA THR A 37 9.68 5.97 -15.49
C THR A 37 9.68 7.49 -15.58
N ARG A 38 10.75 8.12 -15.10
CA ARG A 38 10.98 9.57 -15.32
C ARG A 38 10.97 10.00 -16.80
N PHE A 39 11.08 9.06 -17.75
CA PHE A 39 11.07 9.37 -19.18
C PHE A 39 9.68 9.34 -19.80
N LYS A 40 8.84 8.37 -19.42
CA LYS A 40 7.50 8.21 -19.99
C LYS A 40 6.62 7.29 -19.13
N VAL A 41 5.34 7.62 -19.09
CA VAL A 41 4.23 6.76 -18.63
C VAL A 41 3.39 6.42 -19.85
N TRP A 42 3.08 5.14 -20.03
CA TRP A 42 2.19 4.68 -21.11
C TRP A 42 0.81 4.39 -20.55
N GLN A 43 -0.19 5.14 -20.99
CA GLN A 43 -1.57 4.94 -20.54
C GLN A 43 -2.14 3.66 -21.15
N GLN A 44 -2.76 2.82 -20.33
CA GLN A 44 -3.40 1.58 -20.76
C GLN A 44 -4.92 1.68 -20.57
N PRO A 45 -5.73 1.14 -21.50
CA PRO A 45 -7.17 1.04 -21.30
C PRO A 45 -7.49 0.18 -20.06
N GLY A 46 -8.43 0.64 -19.25
CA GLY A 46 -8.88 -0.09 -18.04
C GLY A 46 -8.01 0.13 -16.80
N THR A 47 -7.04 1.04 -16.81
CA THR A 47 -6.32 1.42 -15.57
C THR A 47 -7.30 1.96 -14.52
N PRO A 48 -7.22 1.51 -13.26
CA PRO A 48 -8.09 1.98 -12.20
C PRO A 48 -7.85 3.46 -11.89
N ARG A 49 -8.94 4.15 -11.56
CA ARG A 49 -9.02 5.60 -11.36
C ARG A 49 -9.41 5.95 -9.93
N THR A 50 -10.06 5.02 -9.23
CA THR A 50 -10.46 5.17 -7.83
C THR A 50 -9.79 4.11 -6.96
N VAL A 51 -9.85 4.28 -5.63
CA VAL A 51 -9.32 3.26 -4.71
C VAL A 51 -10.10 1.95 -4.85
N GLU A 52 -11.41 2.00 -5.04
CA GLU A 52 -12.29 0.83 -5.22
C GLU A 52 -11.91 0.05 -6.49
N GLU A 53 -11.64 0.74 -7.60
CA GLU A 53 -11.19 0.07 -8.83
C GLU A 53 -9.82 -0.61 -8.61
N LYS A 54 -8.91 -0.02 -7.82
CA LYS A 54 -7.64 -0.68 -7.43
C LYS A 54 -7.89 -1.90 -6.54
N ILE A 55 -8.89 -1.85 -5.65
CA ILE A 55 -9.30 -2.98 -4.81
C ILE A 55 -9.92 -4.11 -5.65
N ASP A 56 -10.66 -3.80 -6.71
CA ASP A 56 -11.15 -4.81 -7.66
C ASP A 56 -10.02 -5.56 -8.37
N ASP A 57 -9.02 -4.81 -8.82
CA ASP A 57 -7.82 -5.40 -9.43
C ASP A 57 -7.04 -6.27 -8.42
N ALA A 58 -6.89 -5.79 -7.18
CA ALA A 58 -6.31 -6.57 -6.09
C ALA A 58 -7.12 -7.84 -5.78
N GLY A 59 -8.45 -7.75 -5.81
CA GLY A 59 -9.35 -8.89 -5.60
C GLY A 59 -9.16 -9.94 -6.67
N THR A 60 -8.91 -9.51 -7.91
CA THR A 60 -8.56 -10.41 -9.02
C THR A 60 -7.23 -11.13 -8.77
N VAL A 61 -6.21 -10.42 -8.27
CA VAL A 61 -4.93 -11.03 -7.88
C VAL A 61 -5.13 -12.07 -6.76
N ARG A 62 -5.89 -11.73 -5.71
CA ARG A 62 -6.24 -12.65 -4.63
C ARG A 62 -6.96 -13.89 -5.14
N ARG A 63 -7.94 -13.73 -6.03
CA ARG A 63 -8.67 -14.85 -6.64
C ARG A 63 -7.75 -15.83 -7.35
N TYR A 64 -6.69 -15.33 -8.00
CA TYR A 64 -5.78 -16.19 -8.77
C TYR A 64 -4.65 -16.81 -7.96
N ASN A 65 -4.08 -16.11 -6.98
CA ASN A 65 -2.90 -16.60 -6.26
C ASN A 65 -3.16 -17.05 -4.81
N GLY A 66 -4.28 -16.67 -4.20
CA GLY A 66 -4.65 -17.01 -2.81
C GLY A 66 -3.79 -16.38 -1.70
N ILE A 67 -2.62 -15.80 -2.02
CA ILE A 67 -1.65 -15.26 -1.05
C ILE A 67 -1.72 -13.73 -0.92
N ALA A 68 -2.31 -13.02 -1.88
CA ALA A 68 -2.51 -11.57 -1.81
C ALA A 68 -3.66 -11.23 -0.86
N ARG A 69 -3.42 -11.21 0.46
CA ARG A 69 -4.51 -11.10 1.45
C ARG A 69 -4.79 -9.70 1.96
N THR A 70 -3.85 -8.78 1.82
CA THR A 70 -4.00 -7.41 2.26
C THR A 70 -3.53 -6.42 1.20
N VAL A 71 -4.10 -5.21 1.21
CA VAL A 71 -3.71 -4.13 0.31
C VAL A 71 -3.11 -2.98 1.10
N ALA A 72 -1.89 -2.58 0.77
CA ALA A 72 -1.30 -1.35 1.27
C ALA A 72 -1.88 -0.15 0.53
N LEU A 73 -2.34 0.85 1.28
CA LEU A 73 -2.87 2.10 0.75
C LEU A 73 -1.81 3.20 0.85
N HIS A 74 -1.88 4.19 -0.04
CA HIS A 74 -0.96 5.32 -0.09
C HIS A 74 -1.76 6.63 -0.07
N ILE A 75 -1.55 7.44 0.95
CA ILE A 75 -2.27 8.69 1.14
C ILE A 75 -1.41 9.84 0.60
N PRO A 76 -1.97 10.77 -0.21
CA PRO A 76 -3.40 10.95 -0.51
C PRO A 76 -3.93 10.23 -1.77
N TRP A 77 -3.14 9.39 -2.45
CA TRP A 77 -3.56 8.75 -3.71
C TRP A 77 -4.78 7.82 -3.57
N ASP A 78 -4.96 7.24 -2.39
CA ASP A 78 -6.07 6.34 -2.04
C ASP A 78 -6.97 6.95 -0.95
N LYS A 79 -6.94 8.28 -0.79
CA LYS A 79 -7.81 8.97 0.17
C LYS A 79 -9.28 8.85 -0.29
N THR A 80 -10.16 8.63 0.67
CA THR A 80 -11.62 8.62 0.49
C THR A 80 -12.26 9.29 1.70
N ASP A 81 -13.51 9.72 1.55
CA ASP A 81 -14.30 10.31 2.64
C ASP A 81 -15.07 9.25 3.45
N ASP A 82 -15.07 7.98 3.00
CA ASP A 82 -15.77 6.87 3.65
C ASP A 82 -14.86 5.64 3.82
N TYR A 83 -14.09 5.62 4.89
CA TYR A 83 -13.19 4.51 5.21
C TYR A 83 -13.93 3.27 5.73
N THR A 84 -15.10 3.46 6.37
CA THR A 84 -15.94 2.33 6.80
C THR A 84 -16.46 1.57 5.57
N GLY A 85 -17.01 2.28 4.59
CA GLY A 85 -17.44 1.71 3.32
C GLY A 85 -16.29 1.08 2.54
N LEU A 86 -15.11 1.71 2.54
CA LEU A 86 -13.92 1.12 1.92
C LEU A 86 -13.51 -0.21 2.57
N LEU A 87 -13.51 -0.28 3.90
CA LEU A 87 -13.19 -1.51 4.64
C LEU A 87 -14.20 -2.62 4.35
N GLU A 88 -15.50 -2.30 4.32
CA GLU A 88 -16.55 -3.23 3.92
C GLU A 88 -16.35 -3.72 2.47
N TYR A 89 -16.00 -2.81 1.56
CA TYR A 89 -15.74 -3.14 0.17
C TYR A 89 -14.55 -4.09 0.02
N MET A 90 -13.43 -3.82 0.70
CA MET A 90 -12.26 -4.69 0.71
C MET A 90 -12.59 -6.09 1.25
N ASN A 91 -13.32 -6.16 2.37
CA ASN A 91 -13.76 -7.43 2.95
C ASN A 91 -14.63 -8.24 1.97
N SER A 92 -15.49 -7.58 1.18
CA SER A 92 -16.30 -8.23 0.15
C SER A 92 -15.49 -8.89 -0.98
N LYS A 93 -14.21 -8.53 -1.11
CA LYS A 93 -13.26 -9.07 -2.10
C LYS A 93 -12.26 -10.06 -1.49
N ASP A 94 -12.51 -10.55 -0.27
CA ASP A 94 -11.60 -11.39 0.52
C ASP A 94 -10.23 -10.72 0.79
N LEU A 95 -10.21 -9.39 0.87
CA LEU A 95 -9.03 -8.56 1.16
C LEU A 95 -9.16 -7.86 2.51
N GLY A 96 -8.05 -7.76 3.23
CA GLY A 96 -7.91 -6.89 4.40
C GLY A 96 -7.05 -5.67 4.13
N VAL A 97 -6.96 -4.78 5.13
CA VAL A 97 -6.12 -3.58 5.05
C VAL A 97 -4.69 -3.92 5.44
N GLY A 98 -3.75 -3.47 4.62
CA GLY A 98 -2.31 -3.51 4.85
C GLY A 98 -1.80 -2.22 5.52
N GLY A 99 -0.52 -1.90 5.33
CA GLY A 99 0.05 -0.66 5.83
C GLY A 99 -0.48 0.59 5.11
N ILE A 100 -0.60 1.70 5.85
CA ILE A 100 -0.89 3.03 5.30
C ILE A 100 0.44 3.73 5.01
N ASN A 101 0.67 4.13 3.76
CA ASN A 101 1.91 4.76 3.30
C ASN A 101 1.72 6.26 3.18
N VAL A 102 2.64 7.03 3.77
CA VAL A 102 2.61 8.48 3.77
C VAL A 102 3.30 9.03 2.52
N ASN A 103 2.69 9.99 1.83
CA ASN A 103 3.34 10.75 0.77
C ASN A 103 3.76 12.14 1.27
N THR A 104 5.07 12.33 1.45
CA THR A 104 5.67 13.64 1.70
C THR A 104 6.76 13.96 0.66
N PHE A 105 6.58 13.49 -0.58
CA PHE A 105 7.64 13.55 -1.61
C PHE A 105 7.17 14.06 -2.98
N GLN A 106 5.90 14.44 -3.13
CA GLN A 106 5.37 14.96 -4.42
C GLN A 106 4.81 16.38 -4.36
N ASP A 107 4.34 16.83 -3.20
CA ASP A 107 3.87 18.20 -3.05
C ASP A 107 5.03 19.18 -3.25
N ALA A 108 4.76 20.31 -3.90
CA ALA A 108 5.78 21.30 -4.27
C ALA A 108 6.51 21.89 -3.04
N ASP A 109 5.83 21.97 -1.90
CA ASP A 109 6.45 22.45 -0.65
C ASP A 109 7.54 21.49 -0.15
N TYR A 110 7.47 20.21 -0.54
CA TYR A 110 8.47 19.19 -0.20
C TYR A 110 9.65 19.12 -1.18
N MET A 111 9.77 20.06 -2.14
CA MET A 111 10.83 20.06 -3.13
C MET A 111 12.25 19.99 -2.52
N LEU A 112 12.45 20.60 -1.34
CA LEU A 112 13.73 20.60 -0.60
C LEU A 112 13.71 19.69 0.65
N GLY A 113 12.82 18.71 0.69
CA GLY A 113 12.63 17.81 1.83
C GLY A 113 11.32 18.05 2.59
N SER A 114 11.00 17.15 3.50
CA SER A 114 9.75 17.12 4.26
C SER A 114 9.99 17.19 5.77
N MET A 115 10.10 16.05 6.45
CA MET A 115 10.34 15.98 7.90
C MET A 115 11.68 16.60 8.32
N CYS A 116 12.65 16.63 7.41
CA CYS A 116 13.98 17.20 7.62
C CYS A 116 14.16 18.56 6.91
N ASN A 117 13.08 19.18 6.40
CA ASN A 117 13.17 20.48 5.74
C ASN A 117 13.67 21.56 6.72
N ALA A 118 14.49 22.51 6.25
CA ALA A 118 14.96 23.64 7.06
C ALA A 118 13.82 24.56 7.52
N ASP A 119 12.76 24.69 6.71
CA ASP A 119 11.58 25.48 7.02
C ASP A 119 10.68 24.75 8.06
N PRO A 120 10.45 25.35 9.25
CA PRO A 120 9.56 24.77 10.25
C PRO A 120 8.11 24.58 9.78
N GLU A 121 7.60 25.43 8.89
CA GLU A 121 6.22 25.32 8.39
C GLU A 121 6.05 24.08 7.51
N VAL A 122 7.06 23.76 6.69
CA VAL A 122 7.08 22.54 5.86
C VAL A 122 7.18 21.28 6.72
N ARG A 123 7.99 21.31 7.79
CA ARG A 123 8.06 20.20 8.75
C ARG A 123 6.74 19.96 9.45
N GLU A 124 6.04 21.02 9.87
CA GLU A 124 4.73 20.89 10.50
C GLU A 124 3.70 20.33 9.50
N LYS A 125 3.72 20.79 8.24
CA LYS A 125 2.89 20.22 7.17
C LYS A 125 3.13 18.72 6.99
N ALA A 126 4.39 18.28 6.94
CA ALA A 126 4.74 16.86 6.84
C ALA A 126 4.29 16.05 8.07
N LEU A 127 4.46 16.61 9.27
CA LEU A 127 4.03 15.98 10.50
C LEU A 127 2.50 15.80 10.54
N GLU A 128 1.73 16.80 10.10
CA GLU A 128 0.27 16.69 10.01
C GLU A 128 -0.17 15.63 9.00
N ALA A 129 0.52 15.48 7.86
CA ALA A 129 0.25 14.41 6.91
C ALA A 129 0.50 13.01 7.51
N ILE A 130 1.55 12.84 8.31
CA ILE A 130 1.82 11.59 9.03
C ILE A 130 0.73 11.33 10.08
N LYS A 131 0.35 12.34 10.87
CA LYS A 131 -0.73 12.21 11.87
C LYS A 131 -2.06 11.86 11.21
N GLU A 132 -2.37 12.43 10.04
CA GLU A 132 -3.54 12.05 9.25
C GLU A 132 -3.48 10.56 8.86
N CYS A 133 -2.34 10.07 8.38
CA CYS A 133 -2.17 8.66 8.08
C CYS A 133 -2.33 7.76 9.31
N CYS A 134 -1.91 8.21 10.50
CA CYS A 134 -2.18 7.48 11.76
C CYS A 134 -3.68 7.41 12.05
N ARG A 135 -4.43 8.51 11.90
CA ARG A 135 -5.89 8.52 12.09
C ARG A 135 -6.59 7.57 11.11
N ILE A 136 -6.18 7.59 9.83
CA ILE A 136 -6.70 6.68 8.80
C ILE A 136 -6.34 5.23 9.14
N ALA A 137 -5.12 4.98 9.62
CA ALA A 137 -4.69 3.65 10.02
C ALA A 137 -5.54 3.11 11.19
N ASP A 138 -5.86 3.94 12.18
CA ASP A 138 -6.74 3.57 13.28
C ASP A 138 -8.15 3.24 12.79
N GLU A 139 -8.72 4.06 11.90
CA GLU A 139 -10.06 3.85 11.34
C GLU A 139 -10.18 2.56 10.50
N LEU A 140 -9.12 2.23 9.76
CA LEU A 140 -9.06 1.04 8.93
C LEU A 140 -8.47 -0.19 9.62
N TYR A 141 -8.10 -0.08 10.91
CA TYR A 141 -7.38 -1.12 11.66
C TYR A 141 -6.08 -1.59 10.97
N ALA A 142 -5.40 -0.68 10.28
CA ALA A 142 -4.15 -0.98 9.61
C ALA A 142 -3.05 -1.29 10.65
N PRO A 143 -2.20 -2.30 10.40
CA PRO A 143 -1.21 -2.74 11.38
C PRO A 143 -0.02 -1.78 11.52
N ALA A 144 0.17 -0.86 10.57
CA ALA A 144 1.29 0.07 10.57
C ALA A 144 1.05 1.28 9.67
N VAL A 145 1.67 2.40 10.05
CA VAL A 145 1.96 3.52 9.15
C VAL A 145 3.40 3.39 8.66
N LYS A 146 3.59 3.43 7.35
CA LYS A 146 4.87 3.30 6.66
C LYS A 146 5.33 4.68 6.20
N VAL A 147 6.45 5.12 6.75
CA VAL A 147 7.06 6.41 6.42
C VAL A 147 8.32 6.16 5.60
N TRP A 148 8.24 6.46 4.31
CA TRP A 148 9.40 6.58 3.44
C TRP A 148 9.55 8.04 3.04
N LEU A 149 10.77 8.56 3.13
CA LEU A 149 11.08 9.97 2.90
C LEU A 149 12.02 10.10 1.70
N GLY A 150 11.78 11.15 0.90
CA GLY A 150 12.69 11.59 -0.15
C GLY A 150 13.75 12.59 0.33
N ASP A 151 13.75 12.92 1.62
CA ASP A 151 14.62 13.91 2.25
C ASP A 151 16.10 13.60 2.02
N GLY A 152 16.83 14.60 1.55
CA GLY A 152 18.25 14.50 1.24
C GLY A 152 18.74 15.69 0.43
N THR A 153 20.02 15.69 0.10
CA THR A 153 20.66 16.74 -0.68
C THR A 153 21.21 16.18 -2.00
N ASN A 154 21.20 17.02 -3.03
CA ASN A 154 21.74 16.68 -4.34
C ASN A 154 23.17 17.21 -4.53
N TYR A 155 23.60 18.19 -3.72
CA TYR A 155 24.91 18.83 -3.83
C TYR A 155 25.60 18.99 -2.46
N PRO A 156 26.94 18.90 -2.40
CA PRO A 156 27.68 19.26 -1.19
C PRO A 156 27.44 20.73 -0.78
N GLY A 157 27.10 20.95 0.49
CA GLY A 157 26.85 22.29 1.06
C GLY A 157 25.48 22.88 0.74
N GLN A 158 24.53 22.08 0.23
CA GLN A 158 23.16 22.51 -0.06
C GLN A 158 22.33 22.80 1.22
N ASP A 159 22.66 22.13 2.32
CA ASP A 159 22.00 22.22 3.63
C ASP A 159 23.07 22.43 4.71
#